data_AF-A0A849DXJ8-F1
#
_entry.id   AF-A0A849DXJ8-F1
#
_cell.length_a   1.000
_cell.length_b   1.000
_cell.length_c   1.000
_cell.angle_alpha   90.00
_cell.angle_beta   90.00
_cell.angle_gamma   90.00
#
_symmetry.space_group_name_H-M   'P 1'
#
loop_
_entity.id
_entity.type
_entity.pdbx_description
1 polymer ?
#
loop_
_entity_poly.entity_id
_entity_poly.type
_entity_poly.pdbx_seq_one_letter_code
_entity_poly.pdbx_strand_id
1 'polypeptide(L)'
;MASYNRVLLMGNLTRNPEIRYTPSGTAVADLGLAINENFKNKAGETVEQTCFVDVVVWGRQAETSAEYLHKGSPVFVEGRLQLDQWESQQGEKRSKLRVRADRVQFLGTPGKSTEYAAAPASTAPQPESPPAAEDDDDVPF
;
A
#
# COMPACT_ATOMS: atom_id res chain seq x y z
N MET A 1 2.93 34.52 -0.98
CA MET A 1 4.09 33.70 -1.42
C MET A 1 3.62 32.28 -1.61
N ALA A 2 4.02 31.63 -2.70
CA ALA A 2 3.73 30.21 -2.93
C ALA A 2 4.85 29.35 -2.33
N SER A 3 4.48 28.29 -1.62
CA SER A 3 5.41 27.27 -1.11
C SER A 3 4.91 25.88 -1.52
N TYR A 4 5.82 24.95 -1.78
CA TYR A 4 5.52 23.59 -2.19
C TYR A 4 6.42 22.61 -1.45
N ASN A 5 5.81 21.61 -0.81
CA ASN A 5 6.51 20.54 -0.11
C ASN A 5 5.77 19.25 -0.40
N ARG A 6 6.40 18.37 -1.19
CA ARG A 6 5.87 17.05 -1.52
C ARG A 6 7.01 16.04 -1.54
N VAL A 7 6.72 14.87 -1.02
CA VAL A 7 7.62 13.72 -0.92
C VAL A 7 6.90 12.53 -1.54
N LEU A 8 7.59 11.82 -2.43
CA LEU A 8 7.11 10.61 -3.08
C LEU A 8 8.18 9.55 -2.84
N LEU A 9 7.83 8.49 -2.13
CA LEU A 9 8.76 7.42 -1.78
C LEU A 9 8.15 6.08 -2.13
N MET A 10 9.00 5.14 -2.54
CA MET A 10 8.64 3.75 -2.74
C MET A 10 9.71 2.89 -2.10
N GLY A 11 9.30 1.89 -1.33
CA GLY A 11 10.23 1.01 -0.63
C GLY A 11 9.53 -0.03 0.20
N ASN A 12 10.29 -0.67 1.08
CA ASN A 12 9.80 -1.76 1.92
C ASN A 12 9.83 -1.38 3.40
N LEU A 13 8.83 -1.86 4.15
CA LEU A 13 8.81 -1.67 5.60
C LEU A 13 9.99 -2.39 6.27
N THR A 14 10.74 -1.70 7.12
CA THR A 14 11.86 -2.27 7.88
C THR A 14 11.43 -2.99 9.16
N ARG A 15 10.26 -2.61 9.67
CA ARG A 15 9.60 -3.16 10.86
C ARG A 15 8.09 -3.19 10.66
N ASN A 16 7.38 -3.91 11.52
CA ASN A 16 5.92 -3.85 11.54
C ASN A 16 5.46 -2.41 11.89
N PRO A 17 4.34 -1.93 11.36
CA PRO A 17 3.77 -0.64 11.74
C PRO A 17 3.52 -0.54 13.25
N GLU A 18 3.96 0.54 13.87
CA GLU A 18 3.70 0.82 15.28
C GLU A 18 2.52 1.78 15.38
N ILE A 19 1.34 1.28 15.77
CA ILE A 19 0.14 2.10 15.93
C ILE A 19 -0.05 2.56 17.37
N ARG A 20 -0.41 3.83 17.52
CA ARG A 20 -0.76 4.48 18.78
C ARG A 20 -1.95 5.41 18.57
N TYR A 21 -2.71 5.66 19.64
CA TYR A 21 -3.83 6.59 19.62
C TYR A 21 -3.46 7.85 20.40
N THR A 22 -3.78 9.01 19.84
CA THR A 22 -3.65 10.27 20.57
C THR A 22 -4.70 10.38 21.69
N PRO A 23 -4.54 11.28 22.67
CA PRO A 23 -5.57 11.55 23.67
C PRO A 23 -6.93 11.95 23.06
N SER A 24 -6.92 12.47 21.82
CA SER A 24 -8.13 12.81 21.05
C SER A 24 -8.75 11.61 20.31
N GLY A 25 -8.20 10.41 20.48
CA GLY A 25 -8.65 9.18 19.81
C GLY A 25 -8.20 9.02 18.35
N THR A 26 -7.35 9.91 17.84
CA THR A 26 -6.85 9.79 16.47
C THR A 26 -5.73 8.75 16.40
N ALA A 27 -5.88 7.77 15.50
CA ALA A 27 -4.84 6.79 15.22
C ALA A 27 -3.61 7.44 14.55
N VAL A 28 -2.43 7.01 14.96
CA VAL A 28 -1.13 7.40 14.40
C VAL A 28 -0.30 6.14 14.24
N ALA A 29 0.25 5.92 13.05
CA ALA A 29 1.14 4.80 12.76
C ALA A 29 2.51 5.32 12.36
N ASP A 30 3.53 4.83 13.04
CA ASP A 30 4.94 5.08 12.72
C ASP A 30 5.46 3.93 11.83
N LEU A 31 5.88 4.26 10.60
CA LEU A 31 6.44 3.32 9.63
C LEU A 31 7.93 3.60 9.44
N GLY A 32 8.74 2.54 9.35
CA GLY A 32 10.12 2.63 8.87
C GLY A 32 10.21 2.12 7.44
N LEU A 33 10.70 2.95 6.52
CA LEU A 33 10.84 2.61 5.10
C LEU A 33 12.32 2.47 4.74
N ALA A 34 12.67 1.40 4.03
CA ALA A 34 13.95 1.26 3.34
C ALA A 34 13.75 1.48 1.84
N ILE A 35 14.58 2.35 1.28
CA ILE A 35 14.57 2.71 -0.14
C ILE A 35 15.95 2.37 -0.68
N ASN A 36 16.02 1.41 -1.60
CA ASN A 36 17.27 0.96 -2.18
C ASN A 36 17.52 1.70 -3.49
N GLU A 37 18.76 2.14 -3.69
CA GLU A 37 19.23 2.76 -4.91
C GLU A 37 20.52 2.06 -5.37
N ASN A 38 20.56 1.68 -6.65
CA ASN A 38 21.72 1.03 -7.25
C ASN A 38 22.29 1.98 -8.31
N PHE A 39 23.54 2.41 -8.12
CA PHE A 39 24.21 3.33 -9.04
C PHE A 39 25.67 2.92 -9.27
N LYS A 40 26.26 3.37 -10.38
CA LYS A 40 27.68 3.15 -10.65
C LYS A 40 28.52 4.26 -10.04
N ASN A 41 29.54 3.90 -9.27
CA ASN A 41 30.51 4.86 -8.74
C ASN A 41 31.51 5.31 -9.82
N LYS A 42 32.40 6.25 -9.47
CA LYS A 42 33.44 6.75 -10.39
C LYS A 42 34.46 5.70 -10.82
N ALA A 43 34.59 4.59 -10.08
CA ALA A 43 35.46 3.47 -10.41
C ALA A 43 34.78 2.43 -11.34
N GLY A 44 33.51 2.65 -11.70
CA GLY A 44 32.74 1.77 -12.57
C GLY A 44 32.07 0.59 -11.85
N GLU A 45 32.16 0.53 -10.52
CA GLU A 45 31.54 -0.51 -9.69
C GLU A 45 30.08 -0.19 -9.42
N THR A 46 29.22 -1.21 -9.43
CA THR A 46 27.83 -1.09 -8.99
C THR A 46 27.78 -1.05 -7.47
N VAL A 47 27.30 0.05 -6.92
CA VAL A 47 27.11 0.25 -5.48
C VAL A 47 25.61 0.23 -5.18
N GLU A 48 25.25 -0.49 -4.12
CA GLU A 48 23.89 -0.45 -3.55
C GLU A 48 23.90 0.41 -2.29
N GLN A 49 23.00 1.39 -2.24
CA GLN A 49 22.81 2.27 -1.09
C GLN A 49 21.36 2.20 -0.63
N THR A 50 21.15 2.01 0.68
CA THR A 50 19.83 2.03 1.29
C THR A 50 19.63 3.30 2.10
N CYS A 51 18.57 4.06 1.77
CA CYS A 51 18.10 5.18 2.58
C CYS A 51 16.98 4.71 3.51
N PHE A 52 17.09 5.05 4.79
CA PHE A 52 16.07 4.75 5.80
C PHE A 52 15.28 6.01 6.12
N VAL A 53 13.96 5.94 6.00
CA VAL A 53 13.06 7.08 6.21
C VAL A 53 11.97 6.69 7.20
N ASP A 54 11.75 7.55 8.20
CA ASP A 54 10.59 7.43 9.09
C ASP A 54 9.40 8.19 8.50
N VAL A 55 8.26 7.49 8.43
CA VAL A 55 7.00 8.00 7.90
C VAL A 55 5.93 7.93 8.99
N VAL A 56 5.21 9.03 9.21
CA VAL A 56 4.09 9.10 10.15
C VAL A 56 2.78 9.19 9.38
N VAL A 57 1.89 8.23 9.63
CA VAL A 57 0.56 8.14 9.02
C VAL A 57 -0.49 8.43 10.09
N TRP A 58 -1.60 9.08 9.70
CA TRP A 58 -2.64 9.52 10.63
C TRP A 58 -4.02 8.98 10.24
N GLY A 59 -4.91 8.89 11.22
CA GLY A 59 -6.32 8.55 11.06
C GLY A 59 -6.53 7.16 10.44
N ARG A 60 -7.53 7.03 9.56
CA ARG A 60 -7.90 5.75 8.94
C ARG A 60 -6.74 5.06 8.21
N GLN A 61 -5.87 5.82 7.54
CA GLN A 61 -4.72 5.23 6.87
C GLN A 61 -3.72 4.64 7.86
N ALA A 62 -3.61 5.17 9.08
CA ALA A 62 -2.78 4.58 10.13
C ALA A 62 -3.32 3.22 10.56
N GLU A 63 -4.64 3.13 10.78
CA GLU A 63 -5.32 1.88 11.15
C GLU A 63 -5.16 0.82 10.06
N THR A 64 -5.48 1.18 8.81
CA THR A 64 -5.32 0.26 7.67
C THR A 64 -3.86 -0.12 7.44
N SER A 65 -2.91 0.80 7.63
CA SER A 65 -1.49 0.48 7.53
C SER A 65 -1.10 -0.56 8.58
N ALA A 66 -1.52 -0.40 9.83
CA ALA A 66 -1.22 -1.33 10.91
C ALA A 66 -1.91 -2.70 10.78
N GLU A 67 -3.11 -2.73 10.20
CA GLU A 67 -3.88 -3.95 10.00
C GLU A 67 -3.30 -4.84 8.87
N TYR A 68 -2.88 -4.22 7.76
CA TYR A 68 -2.51 -4.97 6.54
C TYR A 68 -1.02 -5.01 6.24
N LEU A 69 -0.24 -4.03 6.72
CA LEU A 69 1.20 -4.01 6.47
C LEU A 69 1.97 -4.74 7.57
N HIS A 70 3.04 -5.38 7.14
CA HIS A 70 4.02 -6.06 7.99
C HIS A 70 5.43 -5.73 7.49
N LYS A 71 6.45 -6.06 8.29
CA LYS A 71 7.85 -5.97 7.88
C LYS A 71 8.05 -6.60 6.50
N GLY A 72 8.71 -5.87 5.60
CA GLY A 72 8.96 -6.28 4.22
C GLY A 72 7.88 -5.86 3.22
N SER A 73 6.70 -5.42 3.68
CA SER A 73 5.62 -4.99 2.78
C SER A 73 6.07 -3.84 1.87
N PRO A 74 5.90 -3.95 0.54
CA PRO A 74 6.21 -2.88 -0.38
C PRO A 74 5.10 -1.82 -0.35
N VAL A 75 5.48 -0.56 -0.22
CA VAL A 75 4.55 0.57 -0.14
C VAL A 75 5.03 1.73 -0.99
N PHE A 76 4.06 2.47 -1.51
CA PHE A 76 4.25 3.80 -2.05
C PHE A 76 3.67 4.82 -1.08
N VAL A 77 4.45 5.84 -0.75
CA VAL A 77 4.10 6.89 0.20
C VAL A 77 4.15 8.23 -0.53
N GLU A 78 3.05 8.96 -0.45
CA GLU A 78 2.98 10.37 -0.78
C GLU A 78 2.78 11.17 0.51
N GLY A 79 3.51 12.26 0.66
CA GLY A 79 3.38 13.12 1.82
C GLY A 79 4.20 14.39 1.71
N ARG A 80 4.66 14.88 2.86
CA ARG A 80 5.51 16.08 2.98
C ARG A 80 6.58 15.90 4.05
N LEU A 81 7.68 16.61 3.91
CA LEU A 81 8.68 16.70 4.97
C LEU A 81 8.15 17.52 6.14
N GLN A 82 8.36 17.01 7.35
CA GLN A 82 8.05 17.68 8.60
C GLN A 82 9.23 17.55 9.56
N LEU A 83 9.69 18.68 10.09
CA LEU A 83 10.69 18.72 11.15
C LEU A 83 9.96 18.72 12.49
N ASP A 84 10.03 17.62 13.23
CA ASP A 84 9.53 17.57 14.59
C ASP A 84 10.64 18.01 15.54
N GLN A 85 10.34 18.98 16.40
CA GLN A 85 11.27 19.49 17.41
C GLN A 85 10.65 19.29 18.80
N TRP A 86 11.44 18.77 19.73
CA TRP A 86 11.00 18.54 21.11
C TRP A 86 12.17 18.69 22.07
N GLU A 87 11.88 18.95 23.34
CA GLU A 87 12.90 18.98 24.39
C GLU A 87 13.03 17.60 25.03
N SER A 88 14.26 17.13 25.19
CA SER A 88 14.53 15.92 25.95
C SER A 88 14.33 16.17 27.45
N GLN A 89 14.20 15.11 28.24
CA GLN A 89 14.05 15.22 29.69
C GLN A 89 15.23 15.89 30.40
N GLN A 90 16.36 16.05 29.69
CA GLN A 90 17.59 16.71 30.14
C GLN A 90 17.68 18.18 29.71
N GLY A 91 16.64 18.73 29.07
CA GLY A 91 16.59 20.11 28.59
C GLY A 91 17.21 20.33 27.20
N GLU A 92 17.76 19.31 26.56
CA GLU A 92 18.35 19.44 25.22
C GLU A 92 17.27 19.47 24.13
N LYS A 93 17.33 20.47 23.24
CA LYS A 93 16.47 20.56 22.04
C LYS A 93 16.87 19.47 21.04
N ARG A 94 15.96 18.55 20.78
CA ARG A 94 16.08 17.51 19.76
C ARG A 94 15.22 17.88 18.55
N SER A 95 15.66 17.44 17.38
CA SER A 95 14.86 17.55 16.16
C SER A 95 15.00 16.28 15.33
N LYS A 96 13.94 15.92 14.60
CA LYS A 96 13.94 14.81 13.68
C LYS A 96 13.12 15.16 12.45
N LEU A 97 13.73 15.01 11.29
CA LEU A 97 13.04 15.14 10.02
C LEU A 97 12.30 13.83 9.73
N ARG A 98 11.00 13.93 9.46
CA ARG A 98 10.14 12.79 9.12
C ARG A 98 9.29 13.13 7.91
N VAL A 99 8.69 12.12 7.31
CA VAL A 99 7.67 12.30 6.28
C VAL A 99 6.30 12.15 6.93
N ARG A 100 5.47 13.19 6.84
CA ARG A 100 4.04 13.06 7.18
C ARG A 100 3.31 12.59 5.94
N ALA A 101 2.78 11.38 5.97
CA ALA A 101 2.06 10.79 4.85
C ALA A 101 0.67 11.43 4.69
N ASP A 102 0.34 11.76 3.46
CA ASP A 102 -1.01 12.12 3.01
C ASP A 102 -1.71 10.90 2.39
N ARG A 103 -0.93 10.04 1.73
CA ARG A 103 -1.42 8.80 1.13
C ARG A 103 -0.39 7.68 1.24
N VAL A 104 -0.83 6.52 1.73
CA VAL A 104 -0.08 5.27 1.63
C VAL A 104 -0.82 4.32 0.70
N GLN A 105 -0.12 3.81 -0.30
CA GLN A 105 -0.61 2.80 -1.23
C GLN A 105 0.19 1.51 -1.03
N PHE A 106 -0.52 0.41 -0.82
CA PHE A 106 0.09 -0.90 -0.62
C PHE A 106 0.32 -1.50 -2.01
N LEU A 107 1.55 -1.96 -2.27
CA LEU A 107 1.90 -2.41 -3.62
C LEU A 107 1.63 -3.90 -3.85
N GLY A 108 1.07 -4.60 -2.85
CA GLY A 108 0.82 -6.04 -2.90
C GLY A 108 2.12 -6.84 -2.98
N THR A 109 2.08 -8.10 -2.57
CA THR A 109 3.16 -9.04 -2.90
C THR A 109 2.81 -9.67 -4.25
N PRO A 110 3.62 -9.51 -5.30
CA PRO A 110 3.42 -10.31 -6.52
C PRO A 110 3.52 -11.78 -6.13
N GLY A 111 2.39 -12.49 -6.04
CA GLY A 111 2.34 -13.91 -5.71
C GLY A 111 1.31 -14.36 -4.66
N LYS A 112 0.61 -13.44 -3.97
CA LYS A 112 -0.59 -13.83 -3.20
C LYS A 112 -1.84 -13.40 -3.95
N SER A 113 -2.17 -14.18 -4.99
CA SER A 113 -3.55 -14.29 -5.42
C SER A 113 -4.35 -14.70 -4.19
N THR A 114 -5.18 -13.80 -3.69
CA THR A 114 -6.28 -14.16 -2.80
C THR A 114 -7.09 -15.19 -3.54
N GLU A 115 -6.88 -16.46 -3.21
CA GLU A 115 -7.76 -17.56 -3.58
C GLU A 115 -9.09 -17.24 -2.90
N TYR A 116 -9.93 -16.49 -3.62
CA TYR A 116 -11.35 -16.49 -3.36
C TYR A 116 -11.77 -17.94 -3.47
N ALA A 117 -11.99 -18.58 -2.32
CA ALA A 117 -12.61 -19.87 -2.23
C ALA A 117 -13.83 -19.86 -3.14
N ALA A 118 -13.73 -20.56 -4.27
CA ALA A 118 -14.85 -20.79 -5.16
C ALA A 118 -15.89 -21.55 -4.33
N ALA A 119 -16.98 -20.87 -3.98
CA ALA A 119 -18.17 -21.53 -3.47
C ALA A 119 -18.57 -22.61 -4.50
N PRO A 120 -18.93 -23.84 -4.08
CA PRO A 120 -19.28 -24.89 -5.02
C PRO A 120 -20.51 -24.46 -5.81
N ALA A 121 -20.35 -24.40 -7.13
CA ALA A 121 -21.43 -24.12 -8.06
C ALA A 121 -22.49 -25.23 -7.94
N SER A 122 -23.61 -24.93 -7.28
CA SER A 122 -24.85 -25.68 -7.46
C SER A 122 -25.30 -25.51 -8.92
N THR A 123 -25.08 -26.56 -9.70
CA THR A 123 -25.60 -26.65 -11.07
C THR A 123 -27.10 -26.94 -10.98
N ALA A 124 -27.92 -25.94 -11.31
CA ALA A 124 -29.36 -26.09 -11.51
C ALA A 124 -29.64 -26.85 -12.82
N PRO A 125 -30.75 -27.62 -12.91
CA PRO A 125 -31.04 -28.48 -14.04
C PRO A 125 -31.41 -27.71 -15.32
N GLN A 126 -30.93 -28.22 -16.44
CA GLN A 126 -31.04 -27.70 -17.79
C GLN A 126 -32.47 -27.92 -18.36
N PRO A 127 -33.12 -26.92 -18.99
CA PRO A 127 -34.42 -27.13 -19.63
C PRO A 127 -34.25 -27.85 -20.97
N GLU A 128 -35.02 -28.93 -21.17
CA GLU A 128 -35.16 -29.66 -22.44
C GLU A 128 -35.86 -28.80 -23.50
N SER A 129 -35.30 -28.78 -24.72
CA SER A 129 -35.89 -28.16 -25.90
C SER A 129 -37.03 -29.04 -26.46
N PRO A 130 -38.15 -28.47 -26.93
CA PRO A 130 -39.23 -29.23 -27.56
C PRO A 130 -38.85 -29.69 -28.99
N PRO A 131 -39.42 -30.80 -29.48
CA PRO A 131 -39.10 -31.36 -30.80
C PRO A 131 -39.68 -30.50 -31.94
N ALA A 132 -38.96 -30.50 -33.06
CA ALA A 132 -39.35 -29.83 -34.30
C ALA A 132 -40.64 -30.43 -34.86
N ALA A 133 -41.60 -29.58 -35.19
CA ALA A 133 -42.73 -29.94 -36.04
C ALA A 133 -42.25 -29.91 -37.49
N GLU A 134 -42.32 -31.07 -38.15
CA GLU A 134 -42.38 -31.20 -39.60
C GLU A 134 -43.76 -30.72 -40.04
N ASP A 135 -43.85 -29.77 -40.96
CA ASP A 135 -45.01 -29.63 -41.82
C ASP A 135 -44.56 -29.14 -43.21
N ASP A 136 -44.82 -30.04 -44.15
CA ASP A 136 -44.92 -29.88 -45.60
C ASP A 136 -45.70 -28.61 -45.97
N ASP A 137 -45.19 -27.83 -46.93
CA ASP A 137 -46.04 -27.33 -48.01
C ASP A 137 -45.16 -26.77 -49.15
N ASP A 138 -44.96 -27.64 -50.14
CA ASP A 138 -44.40 -27.37 -51.45
C ASP A 138 -45.46 -26.66 -52.30
N VAL A 139 -45.29 -25.36 -52.56
CA VAL A 139 -46.18 -24.58 -53.44
C VAL A 139 -45.36 -23.85 -54.51
N PRO A 140 -45.33 -24.36 -55.75
CA PRO A 140 -45.07 -23.54 -56.92
C PRO A 140 -46.34 -23.35 -57.76
N PHE A 141 -46.41 -22.16 -58.36
CA PHE A 141 -47.46 -21.56 -59.20
C PHE A 141 -48.14 -22.48 -60.23
#